data_AF-A0A812QMK4-F1
#
_entry.id   AF-A0A812QMK4-F1
#
_cell.length_a   1.000
_cell.length_b   1.000
_cell.length_c   1.000
_cell.angle_alpha   90.00
_cell.angle_beta   90.00
_cell.angle_gamma   90.00
#
_symmetry.space_group_name_H-M   'P 1'
#
loop_
_entity.id
_entity.type
_entity.pdbx_description
1 polymer ?
#
loop_
_entity_poly.entity_id
_entity_poly.type
_entity_poly.pdbx_seq_one_letter_code
_entity_poly.pdbx_strand_id
1 'polypeptide(L)'
;MFACCEVPTVDVIVPEPVSLEAVKLGGENAWGPQFVHSGLTCDELRRGMAADLDVRWRSLQLVAGERRLEGPQTLEDMGFVEGKYQVQMVLQDNSAEIRHIQEAIVKGATADKVSLTEGLSDDEVDILEKKYGFRFPPEFLEFLQAGVLVGGGWHDWHTLASRELEGEKDTVAWIIKCHCTPEEDDYYYLKDWCPPEEKSMEKAVEYATKVYPVIPMRIHRCICTVPHTTGLPVLSMHQMSDNIQYGNNFWDWVARDTHLPEGTVPEEWKAKKSIPLEEVPFWQHWNN
;
A
#
# COMPACT_ATOMS: atom_id res chain seq x y z
N MET A 1 -62.71 27.76 -9.42
CA MET A 1 -62.52 26.80 -8.32
C MET A 1 -61.38 25.88 -8.74
N PHE A 2 -60.14 26.26 -8.41
CA PHE A 2 -58.94 25.49 -8.76
C PHE A 2 -58.62 24.56 -7.58
N ALA A 3 -58.56 23.27 -7.84
CA ALA A 3 -58.17 22.27 -6.85
C ALA A 3 -56.64 22.23 -6.77
N CYS A 4 -56.09 22.55 -5.59
CA CYS A 4 -54.68 22.32 -5.28
C CYS A 4 -54.43 20.81 -5.22
N CYS A 5 -53.53 20.31 -6.07
CA CYS A 5 -52.97 18.97 -5.92
C CYS A 5 -51.87 19.04 -4.86
N GLU A 6 -52.05 18.35 -3.73
CA GLU A 6 -50.99 18.12 -2.76
C GLU A 6 -49.99 17.11 -3.34
N VAL A 7 -48.71 17.49 -3.37
CA VAL A 7 -47.60 16.61 -3.76
C VAL A 7 -47.27 15.73 -2.55
N PRO A 8 -47.13 14.40 -2.69
CA PRO A 8 -46.79 13.55 -1.57
C PRO A 8 -45.37 13.88 -1.10
N THR A 9 -45.22 14.18 0.18
CA THR A 9 -43.92 14.19 0.85
C THR A 9 -43.37 12.77 0.84
N VAL A 10 -42.32 12.55 0.04
CA VAL A 10 -41.51 11.34 0.13
C VAL A 10 -40.74 11.44 1.43
N ASP A 11 -41.09 10.62 2.42
CA ASP A 11 -40.28 10.45 3.61
C ASP A 11 -38.90 9.97 3.18
N VAL A 12 -37.91 10.87 3.25
CA VAL A 12 -36.51 10.50 3.12
C VAL A 12 -36.21 9.66 4.35
N ILE A 13 -36.22 8.34 4.19
CA ILE A 13 -35.73 7.41 5.20
C ILE A 13 -34.27 7.75 5.40
N VAL A 14 -33.97 8.48 6.48
CA VAL A 14 -32.60 8.68 6.94
C VAL A 14 -32.23 7.36 7.64
N PRO A 15 -31.29 6.57 7.10
CA PRO A 15 -30.92 5.30 7.72
C PRO A 15 -30.43 5.56 9.16
N GLU A 16 -30.82 4.69 10.09
CA GLU A 16 -30.37 4.81 11.48
C GLU A 16 -28.83 4.64 11.56
N PRO A 17 -28.14 5.39 12.43
CA PRO A 17 -26.69 5.34 12.53
C PRO A 17 -26.19 3.98 13.04
N VAL A 18 -25.12 3.47 12.41
CA VAL A 18 -24.45 2.24 12.86
C VAL A 18 -23.69 2.51 14.16
N SER A 19 -23.89 1.64 15.15
CA SER A 19 -23.12 1.69 16.40
C SER A 19 -21.81 0.94 16.21
N LEU A 20 -20.68 1.65 16.26
CA LEU A 20 -19.33 1.11 16.22
C LEU A 20 -18.63 1.26 17.56
N GLU A 21 -18.26 0.15 18.17
CA GLU A 21 -17.45 0.18 19.37
C GLU A 21 -15.95 0.33 19.06
N ALA A 22 -15.52 1.57 18.78
CA ALA A 22 -14.12 1.91 18.53
C ALA A 22 -13.32 1.94 19.85
N VAL A 23 -12.72 0.81 20.20
CA VAL A 23 -11.83 0.71 21.37
C VAL A 23 -10.40 1.14 20.98
N LYS A 24 -9.88 2.17 21.64
CA LYS A 24 -8.44 2.50 21.59
C LYS A 24 -7.64 1.45 22.35
N LEU A 25 -6.79 0.70 21.66
CA LEU A 25 -5.80 -0.17 22.29
C LEU A 25 -4.49 0.61 22.45
N GLY A 26 -4.18 1.05 23.67
CA GLY A 26 -2.90 1.67 24.03
C GLY A 26 -3.04 3.07 24.67
N GLY A 27 -2.86 3.14 25.99
CA GLY A 27 -2.94 4.36 26.80
C GLY A 27 -4.14 4.37 27.76
N GLU A 28 -4.07 5.17 28.83
CA GLU A 28 -5.04 5.18 29.94
C GLU A 28 -6.47 5.62 29.57
N ASN A 29 -6.68 6.10 28.34
CA ASN A 29 -7.98 6.58 27.86
C ASN A 29 -8.57 5.62 26.82
N ALA A 30 -9.44 4.71 27.27
CA ALA A 30 -10.32 3.94 26.40
C ALA A 30 -11.41 4.88 25.84
N TRP A 31 -11.52 4.97 24.52
CA TRP A 31 -12.62 5.66 23.86
C TRP A 31 -13.82 4.71 23.88
N GLY A 32 -14.93 5.16 24.47
CA GLY A 32 -16.16 4.38 24.53
C GLY A 32 -16.81 4.20 23.15
N PRO A 33 -17.90 3.43 23.05
CA PRO A 33 -18.59 3.19 21.78
C PRO A 33 -19.02 4.49 21.10
N GLN A 34 -18.78 4.58 19.78
CA GLN A 34 -19.14 5.70 18.92
C GLN A 34 -20.27 5.28 17.97
N PHE A 35 -21.05 6.24 17.49
CA PHE A 35 -22.00 6.00 16.40
C PHE A 35 -21.46 6.67 15.15
N VAL A 36 -21.31 5.91 14.07
CA VAL A 36 -20.83 6.45 12.80
C VAL A 36 -21.79 6.08 11.68
N HIS A 37 -21.75 6.85 10.60
CA HIS A 37 -22.56 6.56 9.42
C HIS A 37 -21.93 5.39 8.64
N SER A 38 -22.73 4.40 8.26
CA SER A 38 -22.29 3.27 7.42
C SER A 38 -21.81 3.69 6.02
N GLY A 39 -22.25 4.86 5.56
CA GLY A 39 -21.82 5.47 4.30
C GLY A 39 -20.40 6.06 4.34
N LEU A 40 -19.71 6.08 5.48
CA LEU A 40 -18.32 6.49 5.56
C LEU A 40 -17.40 5.37 5.09
N THR A 41 -16.36 5.75 4.36
CA THR A 41 -15.24 4.88 4.01
C THR A 41 -14.34 4.63 5.22
N CYS A 42 -13.55 3.56 5.16
CA CYS A 42 -12.54 3.28 6.19
C CYS A 42 -11.52 4.42 6.33
N ASP A 43 -11.19 5.10 5.23
CA ASP A 43 -10.25 6.22 5.22
C ASP A 43 -10.84 7.46 5.88
N GLU A 44 -12.11 7.78 5.63
CA GLU A 44 -12.79 8.90 6.29
C GLU A 44 -12.89 8.70 7.80
N LEU A 45 -13.22 7.48 8.24
CA LEU A 45 -13.28 7.12 9.66
C LEU A 45 -11.92 7.29 10.34
N ARG A 46 -10.86 6.79 9.70
CA ARG A 46 -9.49 6.94 10.22
C ARG A 46 -9.07 8.41 10.25
N ARG A 47 -9.34 9.19 9.21
CA ARG A 47 -8.99 10.62 9.15
C ARG A 47 -9.69 11.42 10.26
N GLY A 48 -11.00 11.19 10.46
CA GLY A 48 -11.74 11.83 11.55
C GLY A 48 -11.15 11.50 12.92
N MET A 49 -10.90 10.21 13.18
CA MET A 49 -10.35 9.76 14.46
C MET A 49 -8.91 10.24 14.70
N ALA A 50 -8.09 10.29 13.65
CA ALA A 50 -6.71 10.73 13.74
C ALA A 50 -6.60 12.20 14.13
N ALA A 51 -7.50 13.04 13.61
CA ALA A 51 -7.58 14.45 13.97
C ALA A 51 -7.92 14.63 15.47
N ASP A 52 -8.81 13.79 16.02
CA ASP A 52 -9.17 13.83 17.44
C ASP A 52 -8.03 13.34 18.35
N LEU A 53 -7.20 12.42 17.85
CA LEU A 53 -6.10 11.80 18.59
C LEU A 53 -4.76 12.52 18.43
N ASP A 54 -4.66 13.50 17.54
CA ASP A 54 -3.41 14.14 17.11
C ASP A 54 -2.35 13.09 16.66
N VAL A 55 -2.80 12.12 15.87
CA VAL A 55 -1.95 11.07 15.29
C VAL A 55 -2.11 11.05 13.77
N ARG A 56 -1.26 10.29 13.07
CA ARG A 56 -1.43 10.07 11.64
C ARG A 56 -2.60 9.11 11.40
N TRP A 57 -3.44 9.40 10.42
CA TRP A 57 -4.58 8.52 10.14
C TRP A 57 -4.16 7.19 9.53
N ARG A 58 -3.02 7.16 8.83
CA ARG A 58 -2.47 5.94 8.25
C ARG A 58 -1.84 5.00 9.29
N SER A 59 -1.51 5.48 10.50
CA SER A 59 -1.13 4.62 11.64
C SER A 59 -2.32 4.04 12.39
N LEU A 60 -3.54 4.44 12.04
CA LEU A 60 -4.75 3.83 12.57
C LEU A 60 -5.18 2.65 11.68
N GLN A 61 -5.57 1.56 12.31
CA GLN A 61 -6.13 0.38 11.68
C GLN A 61 -7.55 0.15 12.16
N LEU A 62 -8.45 -0.07 11.22
CA LEU A 62 -9.82 -0.43 11.50
C LEU A 62 -9.95 -1.95 11.43
N VAL A 63 -10.44 -2.60 12.49
CA VAL A 63 -10.45 -4.06 12.60
C VAL A 63 -11.82 -4.56 13.08
N ALA A 64 -12.39 -5.54 12.39
CA ALA A 64 -13.59 -6.25 12.80
C ALA A 64 -13.29 -7.74 13.02
N GLY A 65 -13.20 -8.16 14.29
CA GLY A 65 -12.72 -9.50 14.65
C GLY A 65 -11.25 -9.67 14.25
N GLU A 66 -10.96 -10.62 13.35
CA GLU A 66 -9.62 -10.84 12.78
C GLU A 66 -9.43 -10.12 11.44
N ARG A 67 -10.48 -9.49 10.90
CA ARG A 67 -10.44 -8.84 9.58
C ARG A 67 -10.05 -7.38 9.70
N ARG A 68 -8.96 -6.98 9.05
CA ARG A 68 -8.64 -5.58 8.82
C ARG A 68 -9.58 -5.00 7.75
N LEU A 69 -10.14 -3.83 8.03
CA LEU A 69 -11.01 -3.07 7.15
C LEU A 69 -10.18 -1.95 6.51
N GLU A 70 -10.11 -1.94 5.19
CA GLU A 70 -9.28 -1.01 4.43
C GLU A 70 -9.94 -0.61 3.12
N GLY A 71 -9.45 0.49 2.55
CA GLY A 71 -9.77 0.90 1.19
C GLY A 71 -10.94 1.88 1.10
N PRO A 72 -11.36 2.19 -0.14
CA PRO A 72 -12.33 3.24 -0.43
C PRO A 72 -13.77 2.75 -0.29
N GLN A 73 -13.96 1.48 0.09
CA GLN A 73 -15.29 0.90 0.29
C GLN A 73 -15.89 1.48 1.57
N THR A 74 -17.18 1.76 1.50
CA THR A 74 -17.96 2.17 2.67
C THR A 74 -18.14 0.99 3.62
N LEU A 75 -18.47 1.27 4.87
CA LEU A 75 -18.87 0.20 5.80
C LEU A 75 -20.10 -0.56 5.28
N GLU A 76 -21.04 0.14 4.63
CA GLU A 76 -22.18 -0.49 3.94
C GLU A 76 -21.74 -1.48 2.85
N ASP A 77 -20.80 -1.10 1.97
CA ASP A 77 -20.25 -2.00 0.94
C ASP A 77 -19.61 -3.27 1.54
N MET A 78 -19.11 -3.15 2.78
CA MET A 78 -18.51 -4.26 3.53
C MET A 78 -19.53 -5.08 4.33
N GLY A 79 -20.82 -4.72 4.30
CA GLY A 79 -21.92 -5.43 4.98
C GLY A 79 -22.27 -4.90 6.37
N PHE A 80 -21.74 -3.73 6.75
CA PHE A 80 -22.06 -3.04 8.01
C PHE A 80 -23.18 -2.00 7.76
N VAL A 81 -24.43 -2.46 7.68
CA VAL A 81 -25.60 -1.64 7.31
C VAL A 81 -26.41 -1.18 8.50
N GLU A 82 -27.00 -2.10 9.27
CA GLU A 82 -27.84 -1.82 10.44
C GLU A 82 -27.51 -2.80 11.56
N GLY A 83 -27.20 -2.28 12.74
CA GLY A 83 -26.90 -3.11 13.91
C GLY A 83 -25.76 -2.58 14.78
N LYS A 84 -25.43 -3.38 15.80
CA LYS A 84 -24.27 -3.16 16.67
C LYS A 84 -23.13 -4.02 16.17
N TYR A 85 -22.06 -3.39 15.69
CA TYR A 85 -20.87 -4.07 15.24
C TYR A 85 -19.69 -3.69 16.13
N GLN A 86 -18.89 -4.69 16.48
CA GLN A 86 -17.64 -4.45 17.19
C GLN A 86 -16.54 -4.20 16.16
N VAL A 87 -16.16 -2.94 15.98
CA VAL A 87 -15.07 -2.52 15.10
C VAL A 87 -14.08 -1.71 15.92
N GLN A 88 -12.88 -2.23 16.06
CA GLN A 88 -11.82 -1.64 16.86
C GLN A 88 -10.95 -0.71 16.01
N MET A 89 -10.48 0.38 16.63
CA MET A 89 -9.48 1.26 16.04
C MET A 89 -8.16 1.06 16.78
N VAL A 90 -7.19 0.45 16.10
CA VAL A 90 -5.89 0.12 16.67
C VAL A 90 -4.87 1.13 16.17
N LEU A 91 -4.20 1.82 17.09
CA LEU A 91 -3.02 2.61 16.75
C LEU A 91 -1.83 1.66 16.62
N GLN A 92 -1.32 1.49 15.41
CA GLN A 92 -0.07 0.80 15.17
C GLN A 92 1.01 1.83 14.86
N ASP A 93 1.85 2.13 15.85
CA ASP A 93 3.00 3.01 15.67
C ASP A 93 4.28 2.22 15.92
N ASN A 94 4.85 1.69 14.84
CA ASN A 94 6.14 1.01 14.84
C ASN A 94 7.29 1.97 14.45
N SER A 95 7.04 3.28 14.41
CA SER A 95 7.96 4.23 13.76
C SER A 95 9.35 4.24 14.39
N ALA A 96 9.46 4.05 15.70
CA ALA A 96 10.74 4.01 16.40
C ALA A 96 11.57 2.77 16.04
N GLU A 97 10.95 1.59 16.03
CA GLU A 97 11.57 0.33 15.63
C GLU A 97 11.98 0.35 14.16
N ILE A 98 11.12 0.88 13.29
CA ILE A 98 11.42 1.06 11.87
C ILE A 98 12.60 2.02 11.69
N ARG A 99 12.62 3.15 12.41
CA ARG A 99 13.72 4.12 12.35
C ARG A 99 15.04 3.47 12.78
N HIS A 100 15.01 2.64 13.83
CA HIS A 100 16.18 1.88 14.26
C HIS A 100 16.72 0.95 13.16
N ILE A 101 15.82 0.24 12.47
CA ILE A 101 16.19 -0.61 11.31
C ILE A 101 16.82 0.24 10.21
N GLN A 102 16.23 1.39 9.86
CA GLN A 102 16.74 2.28 8.82
C GLN A 102 18.12 2.85 9.15
N GLU A 103 18.35 3.24 10.41
CA GLU A 103 19.66 3.68 10.89
C GLU A 103 20.70 2.56 10.80
N ALA A 104 20.32 1.33 11.11
CA ALA A 104 21.19 0.17 10.94
C ALA A 104 21.55 -0.06 9.46
N ILE A 105 20.60 0.13 8.53
CA ILE A 105 20.85 0.05 7.08
C ILE A 105 21.87 1.12 6.66
N VAL A 106 21.68 2.38 7.08
CA VAL A 106 22.61 3.48 6.78
C VAL A 106 24.01 3.16 7.30
N LYS A 107 24.11 2.66 8.53
CA LYS A 107 25.40 2.31 9.15
C LYS A 107 26.10 1.14 8.46
N GLY A 108 25.34 0.19 7.92
CA GLY A 108 25.85 -1.00 7.24
C GLY A 108 26.22 -0.80 5.77
N ALA A 109 25.84 0.32 5.14
CA ALA A 109 26.10 0.56 3.72
C ALA A 109 27.60 0.77 3.43
N THR A 110 28.19 -0.06 2.55
CA THR A 110 29.63 -0.08 2.26
C THR A 110 30.03 0.41 0.87
N ALA A 111 29.14 0.31 -0.13
CA ALA A 111 29.47 0.53 -1.53
C ALA A 111 29.01 1.88 -2.10
N ASP A 112 27.91 2.43 -1.56
CA ASP A 112 27.33 3.72 -1.96
C ASP A 112 26.84 4.48 -0.73
N LYS A 113 26.91 5.81 -0.77
CA LYS A 113 26.40 6.64 0.32
C LYS A 113 24.88 6.50 0.39
N VAL A 114 24.40 5.79 1.39
CA VAL A 114 22.99 5.77 1.79
C VAL A 114 22.79 6.84 2.87
N SER A 115 21.74 7.65 2.74
CA SER A 115 21.32 8.60 3.76
C SER A 115 19.87 8.34 4.16
N LEU A 116 19.53 8.67 5.40
CA LEU A 116 18.17 8.65 5.91
C LEU A 116 17.68 10.10 6.02
N THR A 117 16.52 10.35 5.45
CA THR A 117 15.79 11.63 5.53
C THR A 117 14.53 11.46 6.36
N GLU A 118 13.71 12.51 6.49
CA GLU A 118 12.44 12.39 7.20
C GLU A 118 11.46 11.46 6.48
N GLY A 119 10.42 11.06 7.20
CA GLY A 119 9.38 10.22 6.63
C GLY A 119 8.49 11.00 5.66
N LEU A 120 7.86 10.28 4.73
CA LEU A 120 6.84 10.87 3.86
C LEU A 120 5.64 11.38 4.68
N SER A 121 5.18 12.57 4.34
CA SER A 121 3.89 13.10 4.80
C SER A 121 2.71 12.39 4.12
N ASP A 122 1.52 12.46 4.72
CA ASP A 122 0.31 11.92 4.09
C ASP A 122 0.01 12.60 2.75
N ASP A 123 0.31 13.90 2.60
CA ASP A 123 0.15 14.64 1.35
C ASP A 123 1.08 14.13 0.25
N GLU A 124 2.35 13.84 0.59
CA GLU A 124 3.29 13.24 -0.37
C GLU A 124 2.86 11.85 -0.80
N VAL A 125 2.36 11.04 0.14
CA VAL A 125 1.80 9.72 -0.16
C VAL A 125 0.61 9.86 -1.11
N ASP A 126 -0.34 10.76 -0.83
CA ASP A 126 -1.50 11.00 -1.70
C ASP A 126 -1.08 11.48 -3.10
N ILE A 127 -0.01 12.30 -3.21
CA ILE A 127 0.55 12.72 -4.50
C ILE A 127 1.17 11.53 -5.24
N LEU A 128 1.98 10.71 -4.58
CA LEU A 128 2.67 9.56 -5.17
C LEU A 128 1.67 8.49 -5.65
N GLU A 129 0.72 8.11 -4.80
CA GLU A 129 -0.34 7.14 -5.13
C GLU A 129 -1.17 7.61 -6.34
N LYS A 130 -1.51 8.90 -6.39
CA LYS A 130 -2.21 9.51 -7.52
C LYS A 130 -1.34 9.59 -8.78
N LYS A 131 -0.08 9.99 -8.66
CA LYS A 131 0.83 10.20 -9.79
C LYS A 131 1.10 8.88 -10.53
N TYR A 132 1.37 7.81 -9.77
CA TYR A 132 1.76 6.53 -10.34
C TYR A 132 0.62 5.52 -10.45
N GLY A 133 -0.58 5.84 -9.94
CA GLY A 133 -1.76 4.99 -10.07
C GLY A 133 -1.69 3.69 -9.27
N PHE A 134 -0.97 3.68 -8.16
CA PHE A 134 -0.86 2.54 -7.25
C PHE A 134 -1.25 2.93 -5.82
N ARG A 135 -1.37 1.93 -4.94
CA ARG A 135 -1.39 2.16 -3.49
C ARG A 135 -0.25 1.45 -2.79
N PHE A 136 0.43 2.14 -1.88
CA PHE A 136 1.54 1.53 -1.14
C PHE A 136 1.01 0.43 -0.21
N PRO A 137 1.55 -0.80 -0.26
CA PRO A 137 1.27 -1.80 0.75
C PRO A 137 1.55 -1.28 2.16
N PRO A 138 0.76 -1.64 3.18
CA PRO A 138 0.86 -1.02 4.49
C PRO A 138 2.27 -1.09 5.11
N GLU A 139 2.99 -2.21 4.97
CA GLU A 139 4.34 -2.37 5.53
C GLU A 139 5.38 -1.48 4.84
N PHE A 140 5.29 -1.35 3.52
CA PHE A 140 6.20 -0.46 2.79
C PHE A 140 5.87 1.00 3.05
N LEU A 141 4.59 1.33 3.20
CA LEU A 141 4.16 2.67 3.56
C LEU A 141 4.64 3.08 4.95
N GLU A 142 4.47 2.20 5.96
CA GLU A 142 5.00 2.42 7.31
C GLU A 142 6.52 2.66 7.28
N PHE A 143 7.24 1.91 6.45
CA PHE A 143 8.67 2.09 6.26
C PHE A 143 9.01 3.49 5.72
N LEU A 144 8.37 3.92 4.63
CA LEU A 144 8.61 5.24 4.02
C LEU A 144 8.15 6.40 4.91
N GLN A 145 7.10 6.20 5.71
CA GLN A 145 6.59 7.22 6.63
C GLN A 145 7.38 7.32 7.94
N ALA A 146 8.22 6.34 8.29
CA ALA A 146 9.17 6.45 9.40
C ALA A 146 10.46 7.20 9.01
N GLY A 147 10.82 7.13 7.72
CA GLY A 147 11.99 7.77 7.14
C GLY A 147 12.20 7.32 5.71
N VAL A 148 12.80 8.15 4.88
CA VAL A 148 13.13 7.79 3.49
C VAL A 148 14.63 7.57 3.33
N LEU A 149 15.00 6.35 2.97
CA LEU A 149 16.37 6.00 2.56
C LEU A 149 16.62 6.53 1.13
N VAL A 150 17.78 7.13 0.91
CA VAL A 150 18.19 7.72 -0.37
C VAL A 150 19.62 7.29 -0.71
N GLY A 151 19.85 6.92 -1.97
CA GLY A 151 21.17 6.46 -2.46
C GLY A 151 21.35 4.94 -2.32
N GLY A 152 22.45 4.39 -2.83
CA GLY A 152 22.70 2.93 -2.81
C GLY A 152 21.60 2.08 -3.44
N GLY A 153 20.94 2.64 -4.46
CA GLY A 153 19.82 2.05 -5.16
C GLY A 153 18.43 2.37 -4.59
N TRP A 154 18.35 3.05 -3.45
CA TRP A 154 17.08 3.52 -2.88
C TRP A 154 16.58 4.78 -3.60
N HIS A 155 15.26 4.87 -3.75
CA HIS A 155 14.58 5.98 -4.41
C HIS A 155 14.41 7.18 -3.47
N ASP A 156 14.71 8.37 -3.98
CA ASP A 156 14.33 9.62 -3.33
C ASP A 156 12.83 9.89 -3.55
N TRP A 157 12.02 9.36 -2.65
CA TRP A 157 10.56 9.49 -2.72
C TRP A 157 10.07 10.92 -2.53
N HIS A 158 10.81 11.78 -1.82
CA HIS A 158 10.47 13.21 -1.71
C HIS A 158 10.62 13.90 -3.07
N THR A 159 11.73 13.66 -3.77
CA THR A 159 11.93 14.19 -5.12
C THR A 159 10.86 13.64 -6.08
N LEU A 160 10.49 12.37 -5.96
CA LEU A 160 9.46 11.73 -6.79
C LEU A 160 8.04 12.25 -6.52
N ALA A 161 7.77 12.78 -5.33
CA ALA A 161 6.51 13.45 -4.99
C ALA A 161 6.40 14.84 -5.65
N SER A 162 7.46 15.36 -6.25
CA SER A 162 7.37 16.57 -7.06
C SER A 162 6.52 16.35 -8.30
N ARG A 163 5.48 17.19 -8.46
CA ARG A 163 4.53 17.13 -9.59
C ARG A 163 5.17 17.43 -10.95
N GLU A 164 6.34 18.06 -10.97
CA GLU A 164 7.03 18.48 -12.20
C GLU A 164 8.10 17.47 -12.66
N LEU A 165 8.32 16.39 -11.92
CA LEU A 165 9.36 15.43 -12.24
C LEU A 165 8.88 14.45 -13.33
N GLU A 166 9.54 14.48 -14.49
CA GLU A 166 9.28 13.61 -15.64
C GLU A 166 10.59 13.05 -16.23
N GLY A 167 10.45 12.08 -17.13
CA GLY A 167 11.58 11.51 -17.89
C GLY A 167 12.51 10.64 -17.05
N GLU A 168 13.80 10.63 -17.37
CA GLU A 168 14.80 9.77 -16.73
C GLU A 168 15.02 10.06 -15.23
N LYS A 169 14.60 11.24 -14.76
CA LYS A 169 14.65 11.59 -13.33
C LYS A 169 13.50 10.95 -12.55
N ASP A 170 12.41 10.60 -13.22
CA ASP A 170 11.34 9.80 -12.64
C ASP A 170 11.77 8.32 -12.60
N THR A 171 12.59 8.01 -11.60
CA THR A 171 13.17 6.67 -11.45
C THR A 171 12.13 5.58 -11.28
N VAL A 172 10.94 5.92 -10.75
CA VAL A 172 9.83 4.97 -10.60
C VAL A 172 9.25 4.63 -11.97
N ALA A 173 8.90 5.64 -12.77
CA ALA A 173 8.40 5.42 -14.12
C ALA A 173 9.42 4.67 -15.00
N TRP A 174 10.72 4.99 -14.84
CA TRP A 174 11.79 4.29 -15.54
C TRP A 174 11.89 2.82 -15.15
N ILE A 175 11.91 2.47 -13.85
CA ILE A 175 11.98 1.07 -13.41
C ILE A 175 10.74 0.29 -13.83
N ILE A 176 9.55 0.88 -13.65
CA ILE A 176 8.30 0.24 -14.07
C ILE A 176 8.35 -0.10 -15.56
N LYS A 177 8.85 0.82 -16.39
CA LYS A 177 9.08 0.57 -17.82
C LYS A 177 10.10 -0.55 -18.04
N CYS A 178 11.23 -0.53 -17.34
CA CYS A 178 12.28 -1.56 -17.46
C CYS A 178 11.78 -2.96 -17.07
N HIS A 179 11.00 -3.09 -15.99
CA HIS A 179 10.43 -4.37 -15.57
C HIS A 179 9.44 -4.92 -16.61
N CYS A 180 8.83 -4.05 -17.41
CA CYS A 180 7.80 -4.41 -18.38
C CYS A 180 8.29 -4.48 -19.83
N THR A 181 9.55 -4.20 -20.11
CA THR A 181 10.10 -4.22 -21.48
C THR A 181 11.13 -5.35 -21.59
N PRO A 182 10.96 -6.32 -22.50
CA PRO A 182 11.92 -7.40 -22.67
C PRO A 182 13.18 -6.90 -23.39
N GLU A 183 14.31 -7.56 -23.15
CA GLU A 183 15.60 -7.23 -23.79
C GLU A 183 15.63 -7.65 -25.28
N GLU A 184 14.90 -8.71 -25.63
CA GLU A 184 14.82 -9.27 -26.98
C GLU A 184 13.36 -9.38 -27.45
N ASP A 185 13.10 -8.98 -28.71
CA ASP A 185 11.76 -8.95 -29.32
C ASP A 185 11.04 -10.33 -29.32
N ASP A 186 11.80 -11.44 -29.26
CA ASP A 186 11.29 -12.80 -29.41
C ASP A 186 10.69 -13.40 -28.11
N TYR A 187 10.96 -12.81 -26.92
CA TYR A 187 10.39 -13.28 -25.65
C TYR A 187 8.86 -13.10 -25.57
N TYR A 188 8.34 -12.17 -26.36
CA TYR A 188 6.95 -11.73 -26.35
C TYR A 188 5.97 -12.81 -26.85
N TYR A 189 6.33 -13.55 -27.88
CA TYR A 189 5.42 -14.52 -28.52
C TYR A 189 5.14 -15.76 -27.65
N LEU A 190 5.89 -15.94 -26.57
CA LEU A 190 5.83 -17.10 -25.68
C LEU A 190 4.91 -16.88 -24.47
N LYS A 191 4.37 -15.67 -24.27
CA LYS A 191 3.62 -15.35 -23.06
C LYS A 191 2.12 -15.24 -23.33
N ASP A 192 1.36 -16.16 -22.73
CA ASP A 192 -0.09 -16.32 -22.96
C ASP A 192 -0.98 -15.18 -22.44
N TRP A 193 -0.41 -14.24 -21.67
CA TRP A 193 -1.16 -13.16 -21.04
C TRP A 193 -1.37 -11.93 -21.93
N CYS A 194 -0.68 -11.81 -23.07
CA CYS A 194 -0.93 -10.72 -24.01
C CYS A 194 -2.06 -11.11 -24.99
N PRO A 195 -3.18 -10.37 -25.05
CA PRO A 195 -4.31 -10.69 -25.91
C PRO A 195 -3.88 -10.88 -27.38
N PRO A 196 -4.37 -11.92 -28.08
CA PRO A 196 -3.93 -12.24 -29.44
C PRO A 196 -4.14 -11.14 -30.49
N GLU A 197 -5.03 -10.20 -30.20
CA GLU A 197 -5.53 -9.17 -31.11
C GLU A 197 -4.96 -7.76 -30.84
N GLU A 198 -4.13 -7.59 -29.79
CA GLU A 198 -3.45 -6.34 -29.43
C GLU A 198 -1.93 -6.53 -29.25
N LYS A 199 -1.31 -7.32 -30.13
CA LYS A 199 0.10 -7.71 -30.00
C LYS A 199 1.10 -6.60 -30.34
N SER A 200 1.23 -5.59 -29.47
CA SER A 200 2.36 -4.66 -29.48
C SER A 200 3.03 -4.59 -28.10
N MET A 201 4.35 -4.41 -28.09
CA MET A 201 5.14 -4.24 -26.87
C MET A 201 4.58 -3.12 -25.99
N GLU A 202 4.16 -2.01 -26.62
CA GLU A 202 3.61 -0.85 -25.93
C GLU A 202 2.30 -1.17 -25.21
N LYS A 203 1.42 -2.00 -25.80
CA LYS A 203 0.15 -2.42 -25.19
C LYS A 203 0.34 -3.45 -24.08
N ALA A 204 1.28 -4.38 -24.24
CA ALA A 204 1.63 -5.34 -23.20
C ALA A 204 2.21 -4.64 -21.95
N VAL A 205 3.13 -3.68 -22.15
CA VAL A 205 3.68 -2.80 -21.10
C VAL A 205 2.57 -1.96 -20.48
N GLU A 206 1.68 -1.37 -21.28
CA GLU A 206 0.57 -0.57 -20.77
C GLU A 206 -0.37 -1.41 -19.88
N TYR A 207 -0.73 -2.62 -20.32
CA TYR A 207 -1.60 -3.52 -19.57
C TYR A 207 -0.94 -3.99 -18.28
N ALA A 208 0.31 -4.44 -18.37
CA ALA A 208 1.16 -4.83 -17.26
C ALA A 208 1.18 -3.79 -16.13
N THR A 209 1.47 -2.55 -16.51
CA THR A 209 1.70 -1.44 -15.58
C THR A 209 0.39 -0.86 -15.03
N LYS A 210 -0.70 -0.89 -15.82
CA LYS A 210 -2.01 -0.36 -15.40
C LYS A 210 -2.85 -1.34 -14.61
N VAL A 211 -2.82 -2.63 -14.96
CA VAL A 211 -3.71 -3.62 -14.35
C VAL A 211 -3.13 -4.12 -13.02
N TYR A 212 -1.81 -4.27 -12.94
CA TYR A 212 -1.14 -4.77 -11.74
C TYR A 212 0.14 -3.98 -11.44
N PRO A 213 0.01 -2.74 -10.91
CA PRO A 213 1.17 -1.92 -10.63
C PRO A 213 2.12 -2.60 -9.64
N VAL A 214 3.41 -2.56 -9.97
CA VAL A 214 4.50 -2.88 -9.03
C VAL A 214 5.15 -1.59 -8.58
N ILE A 215 5.54 -1.54 -7.31
CA ILE A 215 6.18 -0.37 -6.72
C ILE A 215 7.66 -0.68 -6.56
N PRO A 216 8.55 0.03 -7.28
CA PRO A 216 10.00 -0.08 -7.09
C PRO A 216 10.38 0.28 -5.66
N MET A 217 11.30 -0.46 -5.06
CA MET A 217 11.73 -0.23 -3.68
C MET A 217 13.21 0.13 -3.63
N ARG A 218 14.02 -0.70 -4.30
CA ARG A 218 15.47 -0.57 -4.38
C ARG A 218 15.97 -1.32 -5.60
N ILE A 219 16.64 -0.63 -6.53
CA ILE A 219 17.18 -1.24 -7.76
C ILE A 219 16.10 -2.10 -8.46
N HIS A 220 16.30 -3.41 -8.63
CA HIS A 220 15.38 -4.32 -9.31
C HIS A 220 14.35 -4.96 -8.36
N ARG A 221 14.25 -4.47 -7.11
CA ARG A 221 13.32 -4.99 -6.10
C ARG A 221 12.02 -4.20 -6.16
N CYS A 222 10.90 -4.90 -6.23
CA CYS A 222 9.58 -4.28 -6.22
C CYS A 222 8.58 -5.08 -5.38
N ILE A 223 7.55 -4.40 -4.91
CA ILE A 223 6.42 -5.00 -4.20
C ILE A 223 5.15 -4.77 -5.00
N CYS A 224 4.24 -5.75 -5.00
CA CYS A 224 2.95 -5.62 -5.67
C CYS A 224 2.03 -4.66 -4.90
N THR A 225 1.08 -4.03 -5.57
CA THR A 225 0.02 -3.24 -4.92
C THR A 225 -1.25 -4.05 -4.62
N VAL A 226 -1.43 -5.20 -5.29
CA VAL A 226 -2.63 -6.06 -5.17
C VAL A 226 -2.23 -7.48 -4.73
N PRO A 227 -2.92 -8.06 -3.72
CA PRO A 227 -3.93 -7.42 -2.86
C PRO A 227 -3.33 -6.32 -1.96
N HIS A 228 -4.09 -5.28 -1.66
CA HIS A 228 -3.66 -4.21 -0.75
C HIS A 228 -3.71 -4.73 0.70
N THR A 229 -2.65 -5.42 1.11
CA THR A 229 -2.53 -6.08 2.41
C THR A 229 -1.06 -6.21 2.81
N THR A 230 -0.82 -6.71 4.01
CA THR A 230 0.51 -7.01 4.53
C THR A 230 0.96 -8.43 4.21
N GLY A 231 2.27 -8.70 4.30
CA GLY A 231 2.80 -10.03 3.99
C GLY A 231 2.95 -10.29 2.49
N LEU A 232 2.84 -9.24 1.66
CA LEU A 232 3.09 -9.35 0.23
C LEU A 232 4.57 -9.70 -0.02
N PRO A 233 4.86 -10.65 -0.93
CA PRO A 233 6.22 -11.00 -1.27
C PRO A 233 6.92 -9.84 -1.98
N VAL A 234 8.24 -9.75 -1.79
CA VAL A 234 9.09 -8.85 -2.58
C VAL A 234 9.63 -9.61 -3.77
N LEU A 235 9.46 -9.02 -4.95
CA LEU A 235 9.89 -9.58 -6.22
C LEU A 235 11.23 -8.97 -6.61
N SER A 236 12.09 -9.78 -7.22
CA SER A 236 13.18 -9.28 -8.05
C SER A 236 12.73 -9.40 -9.49
N MET A 237 12.70 -8.28 -10.21
CA MET A 237 12.22 -8.23 -11.58
C MET A 237 13.26 -7.60 -12.48
N HIS A 238 13.57 -8.26 -13.59
CA HIS A 238 14.45 -7.70 -14.61
C HIS A 238 13.93 -8.07 -15.99
N GLN A 239 13.56 -7.04 -16.77
CA GLN A 239 13.26 -7.13 -18.21
C GLN A 239 12.23 -8.21 -18.57
N MET A 240 11.20 -8.40 -17.73
CA MET A 240 10.17 -9.43 -17.89
C MET A 240 10.62 -10.90 -17.92
N SER A 241 11.92 -11.20 -18.01
CA SER A 241 12.44 -12.56 -18.21
C SER A 241 13.08 -13.17 -16.97
N ASP A 242 13.59 -12.34 -16.06
CA ASP A 242 14.17 -12.77 -14.79
C ASP A 242 13.35 -12.21 -13.62
N ASN A 243 12.21 -12.86 -13.39
CA ASN A 243 11.30 -12.54 -12.30
C ASN A 243 11.32 -13.67 -11.28
N ILE A 244 11.73 -13.38 -10.05
CA ILE A 244 11.74 -14.34 -8.95
C ILE A 244 11.09 -13.74 -7.71
N GLN A 245 10.52 -14.60 -6.87
CA GLN A 245 10.26 -14.24 -5.48
C GLN A 245 11.60 -14.10 -4.77
N TYR A 246 11.89 -12.90 -4.27
CA TYR A 246 13.15 -12.60 -3.62
C TYR A 246 13.03 -12.52 -2.10
N GLY A 247 11.90 -12.05 -1.58
CA GLY A 247 11.55 -12.06 -0.15
C GLY A 247 10.17 -12.63 0.10
N ASN A 248 10.01 -13.34 1.21
CA ASN A 248 8.72 -13.91 1.63
C ASN A 248 7.71 -12.82 1.99
N ASN A 249 8.19 -11.74 2.61
CA ASN A 249 7.43 -10.52 2.86
C ASN A 249 8.39 -9.32 2.85
N PHE A 250 7.86 -8.11 3.06
CA PHE A 250 8.65 -6.88 3.13
C PHE A 250 9.80 -6.97 4.15
N TRP A 251 9.55 -7.47 5.36
CA TRP A 251 10.52 -7.47 6.44
C TRP A 251 11.61 -8.55 6.30
N ASP A 252 11.25 -9.74 5.79
CA ASP A 252 12.22 -10.77 5.38
C ASP A 252 13.16 -10.22 4.30
N TRP A 253 12.62 -9.49 3.33
CA TRP A 253 13.43 -8.82 2.31
C TRP A 253 14.37 -7.79 2.90
N VAL A 254 13.90 -6.88 3.76
CA VAL A 254 14.74 -5.85 4.39
C VAL A 254 15.94 -6.51 5.08
N ALA A 255 15.71 -7.52 5.91
CA ALA A 255 16.78 -8.22 6.63
C ALA A 255 17.81 -8.87 5.68
N ARG A 256 17.34 -9.51 4.60
CA ARG A 256 18.18 -10.24 3.63
C ARG A 256 18.99 -9.31 2.72
N ASP A 257 18.33 -8.32 2.13
CA ASP A 257 18.90 -7.47 1.06
C ASP A 257 19.88 -6.43 1.58
N THR A 258 19.72 -6.03 2.84
CA THR A 258 20.58 -5.04 3.49
C THR A 258 21.64 -5.67 4.41
N HIS A 259 21.67 -7.00 4.52
CA HIS A 259 22.62 -7.76 5.33
C HIS A 259 22.70 -7.30 6.79
N LEU A 260 21.55 -6.98 7.38
CA LEU A 260 21.49 -6.51 8.76
C LEU A 260 21.91 -7.61 9.74
N PRO A 261 22.50 -7.25 10.90
CA PRO A 261 22.72 -8.20 11.98
C PRO A 261 21.44 -8.92 12.40
N GLU A 262 21.57 -10.17 12.81
CA GLU A 262 20.45 -10.93 13.39
C GLU A 262 19.83 -10.19 14.58
N GLY A 263 18.50 -10.23 14.69
CA GLY A 263 17.75 -9.50 15.71
C GLY A 263 17.51 -8.01 15.44
N THR A 264 18.05 -7.43 14.35
CA THR A 264 17.75 -6.03 13.98
C THR A 264 16.29 -5.85 13.55
N VAL A 265 15.79 -6.78 12.73
CA VAL A 265 14.38 -6.83 12.33
C VAL A 265 13.66 -7.83 13.23
N PRO A 266 12.55 -7.46 13.89
CA PRO A 266 11.80 -8.36 14.77
C PRO A 266 11.42 -9.68 14.08
N GLU A 267 11.60 -10.80 14.77
CA GLU A 267 11.33 -12.13 14.19
C GLU A 267 9.87 -12.30 13.82
N GLU A 268 8.95 -11.74 14.62
CA GLU A 268 7.52 -11.78 14.37
C GLU A 268 7.12 -11.04 13.07
N TRP A 269 7.87 -10.02 12.66
CA TRP A 269 7.62 -9.30 11.41
C TRP A 269 8.11 -10.11 10.21
N LYS A 270 9.26 -10.79 10.34
CA LYS A 270 9.78 -11.69 9.31
C LYS A 270 8.96 -12.97 9.18
N ALA A 271 8.50 -13.52 10.30
CA ALA A 271 7.70 -14.75 10.38
C ALA A 271 6.22 -14.53 10.03
N LYS A 272 5.81 -13.28 9.78
CA LYS A 272 4.46 -12.96 9.37
C LYS A 272 4.07 -13.75 8.13
N LYS A 273 2.85 -14.30 8.15
CA LYS A 273 2.33 -15.15 7.08
C LYS A 273 2.42 -14.40 5.74
N SER A 274 3.19 -14.97 4.83
CA SER A 274 3.31 -14.50 3.45
C SER A 274 2.01 -14.76 2.68
N ILE A 275 1.66 -13.84 1.80
CA ILE A 275 0.65 -14.07 0.77
C ILE A 275 1.27 -15.01 -0.28
N PRO A 276 0.68 -16.19 -0.53
CA PRO A 276 1.16 -17.09 -1.56
C PRO A 276 1.21 -16.41 -2.94
N LEU A 277 2.19 -16.75 -3.76
CA LEU A 277 2.38 -16.12 -5.07
C LEU A 277 1.18 -16.33 -6.00
N GLU A 278 0.50 -17.45 -5.89
CA GLU A 278 -0.74 -17.73 -6.61
C GLU A 278 -1.88 -16.78 -6.24
N GLU A 279 -1.84 -16.13 -5.08
CA GLU A 279 -2.81 -15.12 -4.67
C GLU A 279 -2.41 -13.70 -5.09
N VAL A 280 -1.19 -13.52 -5.63
CA VAL A 280 -0.72 -12.25 -6.19
C VAL A 280 -1.10 -12.21 -7.67
N PRO A 281 -2.11 -11.41 -8.07
CA PRO A 281 -2.63 -11.45 -9.45
C PRO A 281 -1.57 -11.11 -10.49
N PHE A 282 -0.66 -10.20 -10.14
CA PHE A 282 0.51 -9.89 -10.95
C PHE A 282 1.29 -11.17 -11.29
N TRP A 283 1.64 -11.98 -10.29
CA TRP A 283 2.58 -13.09 -10.46
C TRP A 283 2.10 -14.16 -11.45
N GLN A 284 0.80 -14.42 -11.50
CA GLN A 284 0.20 -15.41 -12.40
C GLN A 284 0.50 -15.14 -13.88
N HIS A 285 0.79 -13.89 -14.24
CA HIS A 285 1.11 -13.50 -15.61
C HIS A 285 2.61 -13.46 -15.93
N TRP A 286 3.51 -13.48 -14.93
CA TRP A 286 4.93 -13.12 -15.13
C TRP A 286 5.94 -14.21 -14.82
N ASN A 287 5.49 -15.34 -14.27
CA ASN A 287 6.34 -16.45 -13.84
C ASN A 287 6.35 -17.66 -14.79
N ASN A 288 5.73 -17.53 -15.97
CA ASN A 288 5.79 -18.54 -17.04
C ASN A 288 6.68 -18.01 -18.14
#